data_AF-A0A0F9Z361-F1
#
_entry.id   AF-A0A0F9Z361-F1
#
_cell.length_a   1.000
_cell.length_b   1.000
_cell.length_c   1.000
_cell.angle_alpha   90.00
_cell.angle_beta   90.00
_cell.angle_gamma   90.00
#
_symmetry.space_group_name_H-M   'P 1'
#
loop_
_entity.id
_entity.type
_entity.pdbx_description
1 polymer ?
#
loop_
_entity_poly.entity_id
_entity_poly.type
_entity_poly.pdbx_seq_one_letter_code
_entity_poly.pdbx_strand_id
1 'polypeptide(L)'
;MADYLTFSYSDNLPSRIKERIPEFLKIKESRNPELLLILRLLSGNVILTHNYSDTIIKSRKNYFHSDLSRFRNWGRDFPRLLSEDTTAEDLAIFINNTKFTNNKFYEAILSEISHFLLQERKASHTSAFIFLYRILEKVSYAFPLIYASKTQDFMRSFNQLRNLMTGDSEKKELGFFKKFAVTLYEGDSIAQTSVDIKFDVANDLVRQQMFRSVKEAIDLGILHEDTTEFEKISINYCDMGSFIIHIRNRFFHNQSIVPNNIKSNRIVDSDTFFSFINPVAMYWLSLVLLQIMSFSLSEFQLHRRNAVV
;
A
#
# COMPACT_ATOMS: atom_id res chain seq x y z
N MET A 1 -22.62 8.10 -19.57
CA MET A 1 -21.73 9.28 -19.50
C MET A 1 -20.37 8.82 -20.01
N ALA A 2 -19.68 9.62 -20.82
CA ALA A 2 -18.32 9.28 -21.23
C ALA A 2 -17.42 9.37 -19.98
N ASP A 3 -16.82 8.26 -19.58
CA ASP A 3 -15.85 8.25 -18.49
C ASP A 3 -14.60 9.00 -18.98
N TYR A 4 -14.25 10.06 -18.26
CA TYR A 4 -13.08 10.86 -18.55
C TYR A 4 -11.80 10.08 -18.24
N LEU A 5 -10.89 9.94 -19.21
CA LEU A 5 -9.62 9.27 -19.01
C LEU A 5 -8.60 10.22 -18.35
N THR A 6 -8.60 10.26 -17.01
CA THR A 6 -7.71 11.13 -16.22
C THR A 6 -6.23 10.78 -16.35
N PHE A 7 -5.93 9.48 -16.44
CA PHE A 7 -4.56 8.97 -16.48
C PHE A 7 -4.32 8.01 -17.63
N SER A 8 -3.13 8.07 -18.19
CA SER A 8 -2.61 7.10 -19.15
C SER A 8 -1.30 6.50 -18.66
N TYR A 9 -1.07 5.24 -19.02
CA TYR A 9 0.03 4.43 -18.50
C TYR A 9 0.85 3.89 -19.66
N SER A 10 2.17 4.00 -19.59
CA SER A 10 3.08 3.39 -20.57
C SER A 10 4.24 2.68 -19.88
N ASP A 11 4.81 1.69 -20.58
CA ASP A 11 5.87 0.85 -20.03
C ASP A 11 7.15 1.67 -19.79
N ASN A 12 7.78 1.45 -18.64
CA ASN A 12 9.04 2.09 -18.27
C ASN A 12 10.17 1.09 -18.04
N LEU A 13 9.98 -0.19 -18.38
CA LEU A 13 11.05 -1.18 -18.28
C LEU A 13 12.14 -0.94 -19.31
N PRO A 14 13.41 -1.27 -18.96
CA PRO A 14 14.46 -1.43 -19.96
C PRO A 14 14.07 -2.45 -21.04
N SER A 15 14.38 -2.18 -22.30
CA SER A 15 14.02 -3.04 -23.46
C SER A 15 14.43 -4.50 -23.26
N ARG A 16 15.64 -4.74 -22.74
CA ARG A 16 16.15 -6.08 -22.42
C ARG A 16 15.27 -6.87 -21.46
N ILE A 17 14.61 -6.21 -20.50
CA ILE A 17 13.67 -6.86 -19.58
C ILE A 17 12.31 -6.99 -20.26
N LYS A 18 11.85 -5.95 -20.95
CA LYS A 18 10.57 -5.93 -21.67
C LYS A 18 10.45 -7.07 -22.69
N GLU A 19 11.52 -7.40 -23.39
CA GLU A 19 11.57 -8.50 -24.36
C GLU A 19 11.45 -9.89 -23.72
N ARG A 20 11.82 -10.02 -22.44
CA ARG A 20 11.89 -11.30 -21.73
C ARG A 20 10.66 -11.60 -20.89
N ILE A 21 9.81 -10.62 -20.61
CA ILE A 21 8.58 -10.85 -19.85
C ILE A 21 7.44 -11.33 -20.76
N PRO A 22 6.54 -12.18 -20.23
CA PRO A 22 5.33 -12.59 -20.94
C PRO A 22 4.50 -11.42 -21.47
N GLU A 23 3.82 -11.65 -22.59
CA GLU A 23 3.05 -10.63 -23.29
C GLU A 23 1.93 -10.01 -22.43
N PHE A 24 1.32 -10.80 -21.54
CA PHE A 24 0.27 -10.33 -20.63
C PHE A 24 0.80 -9.50 -19.45
N LEU A 25 2.12 -9.39 -19.27
CA LEU A 25 2.76 -8.52 -18.27
C LEU A 25 3.34 -7.23 -18.87
N LYS A 26 3.24 -7.06 -20.19
CA LYS A 26 3.65 -5.83 -20.89
C LYS A 26 2.51 -4.82 -20.85
N ILE A 27 2.86 -3.55 -20.67
CA ILE A 27 1.89 -2.46 -20.76
C ILE A 27 1.72 -2.09 -22.24
N LYS A 28 0.49 -2.24 -22.74
CA LYS A 28 0.09 -1.93 -24.11
C LYS A 28 -0.59 -0.56 -24.18
N GLU A 29 -0.69 0.00 -25.37
CA GLU A 29 -1.46 1.23 -25.63
C GLU A 29 -2.98 1.01 -25.44
N SER A 30 -3.45 -0.24 -25.52
CA SER A 30 -4.83 -0.64 -25.23
C SER A 30 -5.12 -0.77 -23.73
N ARG A 31 -6.38 -1.02 -23.36
CA ARG A 31 -6.78 -1.26 -21.96
C ARG A 31 -6.00 -2.43 -21.34
N ASN A 32 -5.21 -2.13 -20.31
CA ASN A 32 -4.45 -3.12 -19.53
C ASN A 32 -5.25 -3.50 -18.27
N PRO A 33 -5.08 -4.72 -17.71
CA PRO A 33 -5.69 -5.09 -16.44
C PRO A 33 -5.26 -4.13 -15.32
N GLU A 34 -6.22 -3.64 -14.53
CA GLU A 34 -5.98 -2.64 -13.49
C GLU A 34 -5.02 -3.17 -12.42
N LEU A 35 -5.13 -4.46 -12.07
CA LEU A 35 -4.20 -5.14 -11.17
C LEU A 35 -2.76 -5.10 -11.69
N LEU A 36 -2.53 -5.37 -12.99
CA LEU A 36 -1.18 -5.26 -13.57
C LEU A 36 -0.62 -3.85 -13.41
N LEU A 37 -1.43 -2.83 -13.71
CA LEU A 37 -1.01 -1.44 -13.60
C LEU A 37 -0.65 -1.07 -12.16
N ILE A 38 -1.42 -1.52 -11.17
CA ILE A 38 -1.11 -1.32 -9.74
C ILE A 38 0.27 -1.90 -9.40
N LEU A 39 0.51 -3.18 -9.71
CA LEU A 39 1.79 -3.82 -9.39
C LEU A 39 2.96 -3.11 -10.04
N ARG A 40 2.77 -2.71 -11.30
CA ARG A 40 3.80 -2.06 -12.10
C ARG A 40 4.09 -0.63 -11.60
N LEU A 41 3.08 0.12 -11.19
CA LEU A 41 3.23 1.45 -10.59
C LEU A 41 3.96 1.37 -9.24
N LEU A 42 3.53 0.48 -8.36
CA LEU A 42 4.16 0.28 -7.06
C LEU A 42 5.59 -0.26 -7.19
N SER A 43 5.90 -0.99 -8.27
CA SER A 43 7.26 -1.43 -8.61
C SER A 43 8.15 -0.33 -9.22
N GLY A 44 7.62 0.85 -9.55
CA GLY A 44 8.38 1.93 -10.21
C GLY A 44 8.69 1.68 -11.71
N ASN A 45 7.87 0.86 -12.39
CA ASN A 45 8.12 0.39 -13.76
C ASN A 45 7.07 0.88 -14.79
N VAL A 46 6.44 2.02 -14.50
CA VAL A 46 5.42 2.66 -15.33
C VAL A 46 5.73 4.15 -15.49
N ILE A 47 5.44 4.69 -16.66
CA ILE A 47 5.31 6.12 -16.89
C ILE A 47 3.82 6.45 -16.77
N LEU A 48 3.49 7.31 -15.82
CA LEU A 48 2.14 7.78 -15.59
C LEU A 48 1.99 9.18 -16.19
N THR A 49 1.01 9.38 -17.06
CA THR A 49 0.67 10.67 -17.65
C THR A 49 -0.68 11.11 -17.09
N HIS A 50 -0.72 12.32 -16.52
CA HIS A 50 -1.98 12.96 -16.16
C HIS A 50 -2.47 13.80 -17.35
N ASN A 51 -3.55 13.36 -17.99
CA ASN A 51 -3.96 13.82 -19.31
C ASN A 51 -4.52 15.25 -19.33
N TYR A 52 -4.85 15.82 -18.16
CA TYR A 52 -5.38 17.18 -18.07
C TYR A 52 -4.31 18.25 -17.82
N SER A 53 -3.18 17.88 -17.25
CA SER A 53 -2.08 18.81 -16.97
C SER A 53 -0.80 18.44 -17.70
N ASP A 54 -0.88 17.50 -18.64
CA ASP A 54 0.23 16.90 -19.40
C ASP A 54 1.44 16.53 -18.53
N THR A 55 1.17 16.20 -17.26
CA THR A 55 2.22 15.95 -16.29
C THR A 55 2.67 14.50 -16.41
N ILE A 56 3.92 14.31 -16.82
CA ILE A 56 4.54 13.00 -16.98
C ILE A 56 5.35 12.66 -15.72
N ILE A 57 5.02 11.51 -15.11
CA ILE A 57 5.63 11.01 -13.89
C ILE A 57 6.40 9.73 -14.23
N LYS A 58 7.73 9.80 -14.08
CA LYS A 58 8.65 8.66 -14.23
C LYS A 58 9.18 8.26 -12.85
N SER A 59 8.32 7.74 -11.99
CA SER A 59 8.77 7.24 -10.68
C SER A 59 9.58 5.95 -10.85
N ARG A 60 10.70 5.86 -10.14
CA ARG A 60 11.53 4.65 -10.02
C ARG A 60 11.53 4.09 -8.59
N LYS A 61 10.71 4.67 -7.71
CA LYS A 61 10.55 4.19 -6.33
C LYS A 61 9.81 2.86 -6.38
N ASN A 62 10.37 1.86 -5.73
CA ASN A 62 9.78 0.53 -5.62
C ASN A 62 9.23 0.34 -4.20
N TYR A 63 7.93 0.51 -4.04
CA TYR A 63 7.26 0.39 -2.75
C TYR A 63 7.14 -1.05 -2.25
N PHE A 64 7.69 -2.06 -2.94
CA PHE A 64 7.83 -3.41 -2.39
C PHE A 64 9.13 -3.62 -1.61
N HIS A 65 10.01 -2.61 -1.56
CA HIS A 65 11.23 -2.63 -0.77
C HIS A 65 11.25 -1.44 0.20
N SER A 66 11.73 -1.68 1.43
CA SER A 66 11.77 -0.67 2.49
C SER A 66 12.69 0.52 2.16
N ASP A 67 13.75 0.28 1.37
CA ASP A 67 14.69 1.30 0.87
C ASP A 67 14.25 1.93 -0.47
N LEU A 68 13.08 1.53 -0.98
CA LEU A 68 12.51 1.96 -2.26
C LEU A 68 13.38 1.60 -3.49
N SER A 69 14.32 0.66 -3.34
CA SER A 69 15.27 0.29 -4.37
C SER A 69 14.61 -0.43 -5.56
N ARG A 70 15.01 -0.04 -6.77
CA ARG A 70 14.48 -0.62 -8.01
C ARG A 70 14.82 -2.10 -8.14
N PHE A 71 13.91 -2.85 -8.76
CA PHE A 71 14.23 -4.20 -9.23
C PHE A 71 15.34 -4.18 -10.28
N ARG A 72 16.27 -5.14 -10.18
CA ARG A 72 17.29 -5.36 -11.21
C ARG A 72 16.69 -6.07 -12.42
N ASN A 73 15.82 -7.05 -12.17
CA ASN A 73 15.06 -7.75 -13.19
C ASN A 73 13.64 -8.00 -12.69
N TRP A 74 12.71 -7.09 -12.99
CA TRP A 74 11.33 -7.18 -12.52
C TRP A 74 10.67 -8.52 -12.86
N GLY A 75 10.87 -9.05 -14.07
CA GLY A 75 10.28 -10.31 -14.49
C GLY A 75 10.72 -11.53 -13.66
N ARG A 76 11.91 -11.48 -13.06
CA ARG A 76 12.42 -12.55 -12.19
C ARG A 76 12.19 -12.24 -10.71
N ASP A 77 12.43 -11.00 -10.32
CA ASP A 77 12.53 -10.61 -8.91
C ASP A 77 11.14 -10.34 -8.32
N PHE A 78 10.20 -9.75 -9.07
CA PHE A 78 8.86 -9.44 -8.56
C PHE A 78 8.01 -10.69 -8.30
N PRO A 79 7.90 -11.69 -9.21
CA PRO A 79 7.12 -12.90 -8.94
C PRO A 79 7.54 -13.65 -7.67
N ARG A 80 8.84 -13.63 -7.35
CA ARG A 80 9.40 -14.25 -6.14
C ARG A 80 8.97 -13.60 -4.83
N LEU A 81 8.46 -12.36 -4.88
CA LEU A 81 7.85 -11.74 -3.72
C LEU A 81 6.50 -12.37 -3.34
N LEU A 82 5.89 -13.14 -4.25
CA LEU A 82 4.62 -13.83 -4.00
C LEU A 82 4.85 -15.21 -3.40
N SER A 83 5.81 -15.94 -3.94
CA SER A 83 6.29 -17.24 -3.47
C SER A 83 7.57 -17.59 -4.22
N GLU A 84 8.48 -18.34 -3.59
CA GLU A 84 9.77 -18.73 -4.17
C GLU A 84 9.66 -19.43 -5.53
N ASP A 85 8.59 -20.21 -5.72
CA ASP A 85 8.34 -21.00 -6.93
C ASP A 85 7.56 -20.24 -8.01
N THR A 86 7.07 -19.03 -7.73
CA THR A 86 6.23 -18.29 -8.67
C THR A 86 7.07 -17.69 -9.80
N THR A 87 6.70 -17.99 -11.04
CA THR A 87 7.36 -17.49 -12.26
C THR A 87 6.64 -16.29 -12.87
N ALA A 88 7.28 -15.62 -13.85
CA ALA A 88 6.63 -14.57 -14.64
C ALA A 88 5.43 -15.12 -15.42
N GLU A 89 5.55 -16.34 -15.94
CA GLU A 89 4.49 -17.04 -16.66
C GLU A 89 3.29 -17.32 -15.75
N ASP A 90 3.51 -17.78 -14.52
CA ASP A 90 2.42 -17.99 -13.55
C ASP A 90 1.64 -16.69 -13.28
N LEU A 91 2.39 -15.60 -13.04
CA LEU A 91 1.81 -14.29 -12.83
C LEU A 91 1.05 -13.81 -14.08
N ALA A 92 1.59 -14.02 -15.28
CA ALA A 92 0.95 -13.64 -16.54
C ALA A 92 -0.38 -14.37 -16.74
N ILE A 93 -0.40 -15.68 -16.47
CA ILE A 93 -1.62 -16.49 -16.57
C ILE A 93 -2.65 -16.02 -15.54
N PHE A 94 -2.24 -15.80 -14.29
CA PHE A 94 -3.12 -15.29 -13.24
C PHE A 94 -3.75 -13.94 -13.61
N ILE A 95 -2.94 -12.96 -14.01
CA ILE A 95 -3.41 -11.63 -14.40
C ILE A 95 -4.41 -11.71 -15.57
N ASN A 96 -4.12 -12.52 -16.60
CA ASN A 96 -5.01 -12.64 -17.74
C ASN A 96 -6.37 -13.30 -17.37
N ASN A 97 -6.36 -14.28 -16.46
CA ASN A 97 -7.58 -14.97 -16.03
C ASN A 97 -8.40 -14.18 -15.01
N THR A 98 -7.78 -13.26 -14.27
CA THR A 98 -8.45 -12.47 -13.22
C THR A 98 -8.73 -11.02 -13.62
N LYS A 99 -8.41 -10.62 -14.86
CA LYS A 99 -8.53 -9.23 -15.34
C LYS A 99 -9.92 -8.58 -15.21
N PHE A 100 -10.98 -9.37 -15.10
CA PHE A 100 -12.35 -8.87 -14.89
C PHE A 100 -12.86 -9.06 -13.46
N THR A 101 -12.11 -9.78 -12.63
CA THR A 101 -12.49 -10.07 -11.24
C THR A 101 -12.17 -8.85 -10.38
N ASN A 102 -13.17 -8.37 -9.61
CA ASN A 102 -13.03 -7.20 -8.74
C ASN A 102 -12.51 -5.94 -9.48
N ASN A 103 -12.79 -5.82 -10.78
CA ASN A 103 -12.24 -4.76 -11.62
C ASN A 103 -12.55 -3.35 -11.08
N LYS A 104 -13.77 -3.07 -10.62
CA LYS A 104 -14.16 -1.78 -10.03
C LYS A 104 -13.35 -1.44 -8.78
N PHE A 105 -13.02 -2.46 -7.98
CA PHE A 105 -12.18 -2.26 -6.81
C PHE A 105 -10.74 -1.91 -7.23
N TYR A 106 -10.15 -2.67 -8.15
CA TYR A 106 -8.80 -2.37 -8.64
C TYR A 106 -8.73 -1.05 -9.41
N GLU A 107 -9.77 -0.67 -10.15
CA GLU A 107 -9.89 0.62 -10.80
C GLU A 107 -9.87 1.77 -9.79
N ALA A 108 -10.63 1.64 -8.69
CA ALA A 108 -10.61 2.62 -7.62
C ALA A 108 -9.22 2.72 -6.96
N ILE A 109 -8.60 1.59 -6.63
CA ILE A 109 -7.24 1.57 -6.03
C ILE A 109 -6.21 2.18 -6.99
N LEU A 110 -6.26 1.82 -8.28
CA LEU A 110 -5.36 2.33 -9.31
C LEU A 110 -5.47 3.86 -9.45
N SER A 111 -6.69 4.38 -9.41
CA SER A 111 -6.95 5.83 -9.47
C SER A 111 -6.33 6.56 -8.26
N GLU A 112 -6.55 6.04 -7.05
CA GLU A 112 -6.00 6.65 -5.83
C GLU A 112 -4.46 6.58 -5.80
N ILE A 113 -3.85 5.46 -6.24
CA ILE A 113 -2.37 5.35 -6.37
C ILE A 113 -1.85 6.36 -7.39
N SER A 114 -2.53 6.52 -8.52
CA SER A 114 -2.12 7.44 -9.57
C SER A 114 -2.16 8.90 -9.09
N HIS A 115 -3.20 9.27 -8.35
CA HIS A 115 -3.27 10.57 -7.71
C HIS A 115 -2.22 10.76 -6.61
N PHE A 116 -1.96 9.75 -5.77
CA PHE A 116 -0.87 9.77 -4.80
C PHE A 116 0.47 10.10 -5.48
N LEU A 117 0.82 9.38 -6.55
CA LEU A 117 2.06 9.59 -7.29
C LEU A 117 2.13 10.97 -7.95
N LEU A 118 1.00 11.50 -8.42
CA LEU A 118 0.91 12.85 -8.96
C LEU A 118 1.19 13.91 -7.89
N GLN A 119 0.63 13.77 -6.70
CA GLN A 119 0.85 14.72 -5.60
C GLN A 119 2.26 14.62 -5.04
N GLU A 120 2.80 13.41 -4.89
CA GLU A 120 4.22 13.19 -4.56
C GLU A 120 5.15 13.86 -5.58
N ARG A 121 4.85 13.77 -6.88
CA ARG A 121 5.65 14.43 -7.92
C ARG A 121 5.63 15.96 -7.78
N LYS A 122 4.52 16.52 -7.32
CA LYS A 122 4.32 17.96 -7.07
C LYS A 122 4.88 18.41 -5.71
N ALA A 123 5.48 17.50 -4.93
CA ALA A 123 5.88 17.74 -3.54
C ALA A 123 4.73 18.20 -2.63
N SER A 124 3.48 17.93 -3.00
CA SER A 124 2.30 18.16 -2.15
C SER A 124 2.04 16.91 -1.31
N HIS A 125 2.95 16.63 -0.38
CA HIS A 125 2.93 15.42 0.45
C HIS A 125 1.68 15.34 1.34
N THR A 126 1.15 16.46 1.78
CA THR A 126 -0.12 16.54 2.52
C THR A 126 -1.28 16.03 1.68
N SER A 127 -1.37 16.48 0.43
CA SER A 127 -2.39 16.01 -0.52
C SER A 127 -2.18 14.55 -0.88
N ALA A 128 -0.92 14.12 -1.05
CA ALA A 128 -0.59 12.72 -1.30
C ALA A 128 -1.07 11.82 -0.15
N PHE A 129 -0.88 12.24 1.10
CA PHE A 129 -1.35 11.48 2.27
C PHE A 129 -2.87 11.23 2.24
N ILE A 130 -3.68 12.17 1.73
CA ILE A 130 -5.13 11.98 1.60
C ILE A 130 -5.44 10.79 0.67
N PHE A 131 -4.76 10.70 -0.47
CA PHE A 131 -4.94 9.56 -1.40
C PHE A 131 -4.42 8.25 -0.81
N LEU A 132 -3.29 8.30 -0.06
CA LEU A 132 -2.77 7.16 0.67
C LEU A 132 -3.79 6.62 1.69
N TYR A 133 -4.37 7.52 2.48
CA TYR A 133 -5.38 7.17 3.47
C TYR A 133 -6.66 6.60 2.80
N ARG A 134 -7.07 7.15 1.65
CA ARG A 134 -8.20 6.59 0.86
C ARG A 134 -7.93 5.21 0.29
N ILE A 135 -6.67 4.88 -0.03
CA ILE A 135 -6.26 3.52 -0.38
C ILE A 135 -6.47 2.63 0.84
N LEU A 136 -5.90 3.01 1.98
CA LEU A 136 -6.04 2.29 3.25
C LEU A 136 -7.51 1.99 3.57
N GLU A 137 -8.41 2.97 3.49
CA GLU A 137 -9.85 2.76 3.72
C GLU A 137 -10.43 1.70 2.80
N LYS A 138 -10.23 1.84 1.48
CA LYS A 138 -10.75 0.86 0.49
C LYS A 138 -10.22 -0.54 0.71
N VAL A 139 -8.92 -0.66 1.01
CA VAL A 139 -8.26 -1.92 1.35
C VAL A 139 -8.89 -2.52 2.61
N SER A 140 -9.06 -1.71 3.66
CA SER A 140 -9.60 -2.13 4.94
C SER A 140 -11.01 -2.70 4.77
N TYR A 141 -11.86 -2.09 3.96
CA TYR A 141 -13.23 -2.57 3.73
C TYR A 141 -13.33 -3.80 2.84
N ALA A 142 -12.58 -3.84 1.74
CA ALA A 142 -12.79 -4.85 0.70
C ALA A 142 -12.12 -6.18 1.03
N PHE A 143 -10.94 -6.16 1.65
CA PHE A 143 -10.11 -7.35 1.69
C PHE A 143 -10.52 -8.44 2.66
N PRO A 144 -11.12 -8.15 3.81
CA PRO A 144 -11.71 -9.19 4.65
C PRO A 144 -12.80 -9.98 3.91
N LEU A 145 -13.58 -9.32 3.04
CA LEU A 145 -14.58 -9.96 2.19
C LEU A 145 -13.93 -10.79 1.07
N ILE A 146 -12.85 -10.28 0.46
CA ILE A 146 -12.09 -11.02 -0.55
C ILE A 146 -11.44 -12.26 0.08
N TYR A 147 -10.92 -12.14 1.29
CA TYR A 147 -10.34 -13.26 2.04
C TYR A 147 -11.42 -14.31 2.35
N ALA A 148 -12.54 -13.90 2.94
CA ALA A 148 -13.64 -14.79 3.29
C ALA A 148 -14.34 -15.44 2.09
N SER A 149 -14.35 -14.80 0.93
CA SER A 149 -14.98 -15.37 -0.28
C SER A 149 -14.14 -16.47 -0.95
N LYS A 150 -12.87 -16.61 -0.57
CA LYS A 150 -11.94 -17.58 -1.16
C LYS A 150 -11.59 -18.73 -0.22
N THR A 151 -11.88 -18.60 1.06
CA THR A 151 -11.81 -19.72 2.01
C THR A 151 -12.93 -20.74 1.76
N GLN A 152 -12.62 -22.03 1.80
CA GLN A 152 -13.62 -23.10 1.59
C GLN A 152 -14.57 -23.31 2.77
N ASP A 153 -14.17 -22.90 3.99
CA ASP A 153 -14.99 -23.03 5.20
C ASP A 153 -15.80 -21.74 5.46
N PHE A 154 -16.98 -21.67 4.87
CA PHE A 154 -17.88 -20.52 5.00
C PHE A 154 -18.31 -20.25 6.44
N MET A 155 -18.43 -21.26 7.30
CA MET A 155 -18.82 -21.08 8.70
C MET A 155 -17.67 -20.50 9.51
N ARG A 156 -16.44 -20.96 9.28
CA ARG A 156 -15.24 -20.36 9.87
C ARG A 156 -15.04 -18.93 9.39
N SER A 157 -15.23 -18.66 8.10
CA SER A 157 -15.07 -17.31 7.54
C SER A 157 -16.16 -16.36 7.97
N PHE A 158 -17.40 -16.84 8.10
CA PHE A 158 -18.48 -16.09 8.73
C PHE A 158 -18.15 -15.77 10.19
N ASN A 159 -17.67 -16.75 10.97
CA ASN A 159 -17.29 -16.53 12.37
C ASN A 159 -16.09 -15.59 12.50
N GLN A 160 -15.09 -15.68 11.60
CA GLN A 160 -13.96 -14.76 11.53
C GLN A 160 -14.42 -13.35 11.18
N LEU A 161 -15.19 -13.17 10.10
CA LEU A 161 -15.78 -11.88 9.73
C LEU A 161 -16.66 -11.31 10.84
N ARG A 162 -17.47 -12.16 11.50
CA ARG A 162 -18.30 -11.77 12.64
C ARG A 162 -17.42 -11.27 13.79
N ASN A 163 -16.43 -12.04 14.22
CA ASN A 163 -15.50 -11.68 15.30
C ASN A 163 -14.62 -10.46 14.98
N LEU A 164 -14.38 -10.22 13.69
CA LEU A 164 -13.73 -9.03 13.18
C LEU A 164 -14.67 -7.80 13.27
N MET A 165 -15.97 -7.96 12.98
CA MET A 165 -16.97 -6.88 12.97
C MET A 165 -17.68 -6.59 14.31
N THR A 166 -17.58 -7.45 15.33
CA THR A 166 -18.15 -7.19 16.68
C THR A 166 -17.23 -6.29 17.52
N GLY A 167 -17.68 -5.06 17.83
CA GLY A 167 -17.02 -4.07 18.70
C GLY A 167 -17.67 -2.67 18.60
N ASP A 168 -17.41 -1.75 19.56
CA ASP A 168 -18.02 -0.41 19.63
C ASP A 168 -17.77 0.47 18.39
N SER A 169 -18.78 1.27 18.02
CA SER A 169 -18.94 1.97 16.73
C SER A 169 -17.80 2.86 16.25
N GLU A 170 -16.97 3.42 17.13
CA GLU A 170 -15.79 4.23 16.76
C GLU A 170 -14.48 3.42 16.70
N LYS A 171 -14.45 2.23 17.31
CA LYS A 171 -13.30 1.30 17.29
C LYS A 171 -13.37 0.28 16.15
N LYS A 172 -14.43 0.34 15.34
CA LYS A 172 -14.73 -0.66 14.30
C LYS A 172 -13.69 -0.70 13.19
N GLU A 173 -13.30 0.41 12.57
CA GLU A 173 -12.31 0.38 11.46
C GLU A 173 -10.89 0.05 11.95
N LEU A 174 -10.43 0.74 13.01
CA LEU A 174 -9.07 0.61 13.55
C LEU A 174 -8.81 -0.78 14.12
N GLY A 175 -9.74 -1.28 14.95
CA GLY A 175 -9.63 -2.61 15.55
C GLY A 175 -9.79 -3.74 14.54
N PHE A 176 -10.62 -3.54 13.52
CA PHE A 176 -10.80 -4.48 12.41
C PHE A 176 -9.54 -4.62 11.57
N PHE A 177 -8.92 -3.49 11.22
CA PHE A 177 -7.74 -3.51 10.38
C PHE A 177 -6.50 -4.08 11.10
N LYS A 178 -6.32 -3.73 12.39
CA LYS A 178 -5.27 -4.36 13.21
C LYS A 178 -5.43 -5.87 13.29
N LYS A 179 -6.66 -6.36 13.58
CA LYS A 179 -6.94 -7.80 13.60
C LYS A 179 -6.71 -8.44 12.24
N PHE A 180 -7.13 -7.79 11.16
CA PHE A 180 -6.90 -8.27 9.80
C PHE A 180 -5.41 -8.38 9.47
N ALA A 181 -4.60 -7.37 9.77
CA ALA A 181 -3.15 -7.41 9.55
C ALA A 181 -2.50 -8.56 10.35
N VAL A 182 -2.87 -8.75 11.62
CA VAL A 182 -2.38 -9.87 12.43
C VAL A 182 -2.77 -11.22 11.82
N THR A 183 -4.01 -11.38 11.33
CA THR A 183 -4.45 -12.61 10.65
C THR A 183 -3.74 -12.81 9.31
N LEU A 184 -3.52 -11.75 8.55
CA LEU A 184 -2.92 -11.81 7.21
C LEU A 184 -1.46 -12.29 7.24
N TYR A 185 -0.76 -12.00 8.34
CA TYR A 185 0.64 -12.36 8.58
C TYR A 185 0.81 -13.35 9.74
N GLU A 186 -0.24 -14.10 10.08
CA GLU A 186 -0.16 -15.14 11.12
C GLU A 186 0.87 -16.22 10.71
N GLY A 187 1.88 -16.43 11.55
CA GLY A 187 2.98 -17.36 11.27
C GLY A 187 4.08 -16.82 10.36
N ASP A 188 3.96 -15.59 9.85
CA ASP A 188 5.02 -14.91 9.11
C ASP A 188 5.91 -14.10 10.07
N SER A 189 7.22 -14.26 9.94
CA SER A 189 8.23 -13.48 10.68
C SER A 189 8.06 -11.97 10.55
N ILE A 190 7.51 -11.48 9.42
CA ILE A 190 7.30 -10.05 9.19
C ILE A 190 6.35 -9.41 10.23
N ALA A 191 5.43 -10.20 10.81
CA ALA A 191 4.51 -9.71 11.83
C ALA A 191 5.20 -9.22 13.11
N GLN A 192 6.42 -9.72 13.38
CA GLN A 192 7.25 -9.36 14.54
C GLN A 192 8.25 -8.25 14.21
N THR A 193 8.21 -7.69 13.00
CA THR A 193 9.14 -6.64 12.57
C THR A 193 8.54 -5.24 12.75
N SER A 194 9.29 -4.23 12.33
CA SER A 194 8.90 -2.83 12.39
C SER A 194 8.96 -2.14 11.03
N VAL A 195 8.21 -1.04 10.91
CA VAL A 195 8.33 -0.08 9.82
C VAL A 195 8.97 1.19 10.36
N ASP A 196 10.13 1.54 9.83
CA ASP A 196 10.95 2.65 10.30
C ASP A 196 10.64 3.95 9.57
N ILE A 197 10.19 4.97 10.31
CA ILE A 197 10.08 6.35 9.86
C ILE A 197 11.37 7.08 10.23
N LYS A 198 12.20 7.41 9.24
CA LYS A 198 13.45 8.14 9.43
C LYS A 198 13.26 9.63 9.19
N PHE A 199 13.82 10.46 10.07
CA PHE A 199 13.76 11.92 9.96
C PHE A 199 15.05 12.47 9.35
N ASP A 200 15.24 12.23 8.05
CA ASP A 200 16.45 12.61 7.31
C ASP A 200 16.44 14.11 6.96
N VAL A 201 16.66 14.96 7.98
CA VAL A 201 16.81 16.42 7.84
C VAL A 201 18.14 16.89 8.41
N ALA A 202 18.75 17.85 7.73
CA ALA A 202 20.04 18.41 8.11
C ALA A 202 19.99 19.25 9.41
N ASN A 203 18.82 19.79 9.76
CA ASN A 203 18.66 20.64 10.94
C ASN A 203 18.17 19.79 12.13
N ASP A 204 19.01 19.68 13.16
CA ASP A 204 18.73 18.89 14.37
C ASP A 204 17.48 19.35 15.12
N LEU A 205 17.22 20.66 15.20
CA LEU A 205 16.03 21.19 15.87
C LEU A 205 14.76 20.77 15.14
N VAL A 206 14.77 20.84 13.80
CA VAL A 206 13.66 20.36 12.96
C VAL A 206 13.48 18.86 13.14
N ARG A 207 14.56 18.08 13.18
CA ARG A 207 14.52 16.63 13.39
C ARG A 207 13.83 16.28 14.71
N GLN A 208 14.27 16.91 15.81
CA GLN A 208 13.69 16.71 17.14
C GLN A 208 12.23 17.13 17.19
N GLN A 209 11.89 18.27 16.58
CA GLN A 209 10.53 18.79 16.53
C GLN A 209 9.58 17.84 15.77
N MET A 210 10.00 17.31 14.63
CA MET A 210 9.23 16.34 13.84
C MET A 210 9.04 15.02 14.60
N PHE A 211 10.13 14.49 15.16
CA PHE A 211 10.11 13.27 15.96
C PHE A 211 9.10 13.38 17.11
N ARG A 212 9.18 14.46 17.91
CA ARG A 212 8.25 14.68 19.03
C ARG A 212 6.81 14.80 18.55
N SER A 213 6.57 15.54 17.46
CA SER A 213 5.24 15.73 16.90
C SER A 213 4.59 14.41 16.46
N VAL A 214 5.35 13.51 15.83
CA VAL A 214 4.85 12.17 15.47
C VAL A 214 4.64 11.33 16.73
N LYS A 215 5.61 11.28 17.63
CA LYS A 215 5.55 10.45 18.85
C LYS A 215 4.39 10.83 19.78
N GLU A 216 4.10 12.13 19.93
CA GLU A 216 2.97 12.61 20.73
C GLU A 216 1.61 12.30 20.10
N ALA A 217 1.54 12.21 18.76
CA ALA A 217 0.29 12.00 18.02
C ALA A 217 -0.22 10.56 18.07
N ILE A 218 0.60 9.60 18.47
CA ILE A 218 0.33 8.17 18.38
C ILE A 218 0.25 7.50 19.76
N ASP A 219 -0.36 6.32 19.81
CA ASP A 219 -0.35 5.47 21.01
C ASP A 219 1.06 4.90 21.23
N LEU A 220 1.55 4.89 22.47
CA LEU A 220 2.84 4.27 22.79
C LEU A 220 2.82 2.76 22.58
N GLY A 221 1.64 2.11 22.65
CA GLY A 221 1.49 0.68 22.43
C GLY A 221 1.74 0.21 21.00
N ILE A 222 1.83 1.13 20.02
CA ILE A 222 2.16 0.78 18.62
C ILE A 222 3.64 0.94 18.28
N LEU A 223 4.45 1.46 19.21
CA LEU A 223 5.89 1.60 19.02
C LEU A 223 6.59 0.24 19.13
N HIS A 224 7.56 0.02 18.25
CA HIS A 224 8.51 -1.06 18.33
C HIS A 224 9.76 -0.64 19.12
N GLU A 225 10.44 -1.61 19.73
CA GLU A 225 11.63 -1.39 20.57
C GLU A 225 12.82 -0.78 19.82
N ASP A 226 12.86 -0.94 18.50
CA ASP A 226 13.89 -0.35 17.64
C ASP A 226 13.86 1.20 17.57
N THR A 227 12.82 1.83 18.11
CA THR A 227 12.68 3.30 18.09
C THR A 227 13.91 3.98 18.72
N THR A 228 14.57 4.85 17.94
CA THR A 228 15.77 5.57 18.39
C THR A 228 15.46 7.06 18.49
N GLU A 229 15.64 7.63 19.68
CA GLU A 229 15.24 9.00 19.98
C GLU A 229 15.83 10.02 19.00
N PHE A 230 14.97 10.85 18.41
CA PHE A 230 15.32 11.87 17.41
C PHE A 230 15.95 11.37 16.11
N GLU A 231 16.06 10.07 15.88
CA GLU A 231 16.56 9.51 14.63
C GLU A 231 15.44 8.81 13.85
N LYS A 232 14.75 7.87 14.50
CA LYS A 232 13.71 7.08 13.86
C LYS A 232 12.59 6.69 14.82
N ILE A 233 11.37 6.67 14.30
CA ILE A 233 10.23 6.04 14.97
C ILE A 233 9.95 4.72 14.27
N SER A 234 10.02 3.64 15.03
CA SER A 234 9.75 2.29 14.54
C SER A 234 8.35 1.88 15.00
N ILE A 235 7.47 1.58 14.05
CA ILE A 235 6.09 1.15 14.32
C ILE A 235 6.01 -0.36 14.16
N ASN A 236 5.35 -1.07 15.10
CA ASN A 236 5.10 -2.50 14.94
C ASN A 236 4.39 -2.75 13.60
N TYR A 237 4.85 -3.73 12.82
CA TYR A 237 4.39 -3.92 11.45
C TYR A 237 2.85 -4.05 11.35
N CYS A 238 2.24 -4.83 12.24
CA CYS A 238 0.78 -5.02 12.28
C CYS A 238 0.00 -3.78 12.77
N ASP A 239 0.68 -2.79 13.35
CA ASP A 239 0.08 -1.55 13.85
C ASP A 239 0.23 -0.36 12.90
N MET A 240 0.91 -0.52 11.76
CA MET A 240 1.14 0.57 10.82
C MET A 240 -0.17 1.17 10.24
N GLY A 241 -1.21 0.35 10.09
CA GLY A 241 -2.55 0.87 9.78
C GLY A 241 -3.10 1.81 10.85
N SER A 242 -2.95 1.41 12.11
CA SER A 242 -3.37 2.21 13.26
C SER A 242 -2.60 3.53 13.32
N PHE A 243 -1.30 3.47 13.05
CA PHE A 243 -0.44 4.65 12.91
C PHE A 243 -0.99 5.64 11.87
N ILE A 244 -1.28 5.18 10.64
CA ILE A 244 -1.80 6.06 9.57
C ILE A 244 -3.12 6.72 10.00
N ILE A 245 -4.03 5.95 10.62
CA ILE A 245 -5.31 6.46 11.10
C ILE A 245 -5.12 7.48 12.23
N HIS A 246 -4.21 7.22 13.18
CA HIS A 246 -3.90 8.17 14.25
C HIS A 246 -3.35 9.48 13.69
N ILE A 247 -2.39 9.42 12.78
CA ILE A 247 -1.87 10.62 12.12
C ILE A 247 -2.99 11.39 11.39
N ARG A 248 -3.86 10.69 10.63
CA ARG A 248 -5.01 11.32 9.97
C ARG A 248 -5.90 12.05 10.98
N ASN A 249 -6.25 11.40 12.08
CA ASN A 249 -7.13 11.95 13.10
C ASN A 249 -6.50 13.15 13.80
N ARG A 250 -5.24 13.05 14.23
CA ARG A 250 -4.54 14.12 14.95
C ARG A 250 -4.20 15.32 14.08
N PHE A 251 -4.03 15.13 12.78
CA PHE A 251 -3.70 16.21 11.85
C PHE A 251 -4.94 16.87 11.24
N PHE A 252 -5.84 16.09 10.62
CA PHE A 252 -6.97 16.63 9.85
C PHE A 252 -8.23 16.84 10.69
N HIS A 253 -8.43 16.07 11.77
CA HIS A 253 -9.55 16.24 12.69
C HIS A 253 -9.10 16.98 13.96
N ASN A 254 -8.42 18.11 13.75
CA ASN A 254 -7.85 18.94 14.80
C ASN A 254 -8.94 19.74 15.56
N GLN A 255 -9.82 19.03 16.26
CA GLN A 255 -10.78 19.63 17.17
C GLN A 255 -10.02 20.14 18.40
N SER A 256 -10.21 21.42 18.76
CA SER A 256 -9.48 22.10 19.84
C SER A 256 -9.54 21.42 21.21
N ILE A 257 -10.53 20.54 21.41
CA ILE A 257 -10.80 19.82 22.66
C ILE A 257 -9.99 18.52 22.76
N VAL A 258 -9.57 17.95 21.63
CA VAL A 258 -8.87 16.67 21.59
C VAL A 258 -7.39 16.89 21.93
N PRO A 259 -6.86 16.30 23.03
CA PRO A 259 -5.45 16.46 23.40
C PRO A 259 -4.54 15.77 22.38
N ASN A 260 -3.28 16.23 22.26
CA ASN A 260 -2.24 15.65 21.40
C ASN A 260 -2.50 15.72 19.88
N ASN A 261 -3.25 16.71 19.42
CA ASN A 261 -3.32 17.00 17.98
C ASN A 261 -2.00 17.56 17.45
N ILE A 262 -1.71 17.27 16.18
CA ILE A 262 -0.56 17.83 15.48
C ILE A 262 -0.90 19.27 15.12
N LYS A 263 -0.37 20.21 15.89
CA LYS A 263 -0.61 21.64 15.69
C LYS A 263 0.35 22.19 14.63
N SER A 264 -0.13 23.11 13.80
CA SER A 264 0.69 23.73 12.74
C SER A 264 1.92 24.48 13.28
N ASN A 265 1.91 24.92 14.54
CA ASN A 265 3.07 25.55 15.18
C ASN A 265 4.07 24.54 15.79
N ARG A 266 3.76 23.24 15.77
CA ARG A 266 4.64 22.16 16.23
C ARG A 266 5.34 21.43 15.08
N ILE A 267 5.01 21.75 13.85
CA ILE A 267 5.71 21.27 12.65
C ILE A 267 6.24 22.47 11.85
N VAL A 268 7.21 22.24 10.98
CA VAL A 268 7.72 23.23 10.02
C VAL A 268 6.61 23.60 9.04
N ASP A 269 6.11 22.61 8.33
CA ASP A 269 4.95 22.67 7.46
C ASP A 269 4.42 21.25 7.25
N SER A 270 3.21 21.16 6.70
CA SER A 270 2.52 19.88 6.52
C SER A 270 3.17 19.01 5.44
N ASP A 271 3.70 19.59 4.37
CA ASP A 271 4.33 18.82 3.30
C ASP A 271 5.65 18.20 3.77
N THR A 272 6.47 18.96 4.52
CA THR A 272 7.66 18.42 5.20
C THR A 272 7.27 17.30 6.16
N PHE A 273 6.25 17.49 6.98
CA PHE A 273 5.79 16.46 7.93
C PHE A 273 5.39 15.15 7.23
N PHE A 274 4.56 15.22 6.19
CA PHE A 274 4.09 14.04 5.45
C PHE A 274 5.16 13.44 4.53
N SER A 275 6.22 14.17 4.18
CA SER A 275 7.32 13.66 3.36
C SER A 275 8.05 12.47 3.99
N PHE A 276 8.14 12.41 5.33
CA PHE A 276 8.72 11.27 6.05
C PHE A 276 7.78 10.07 6.13
N ILE A 277 6.46 10.33 6.14
CA ILE A 277 5.43 9.32 6.41
C ILE A 277 4.98 8.62 5.14
N ASN A 278 4.73 9.38 4.06
CA ASN A 278 4.15 8.85 2.84
C ASN A 278 4.94 7.69 2.22
N PRO A 279 6.28 7.73 2.14
CA PRO A 279 7.01 6.66 1.48
C PRO A 279 6.90 5.33 2.23
N VAL A 280 7.01 5.38 3.56
CA VAL A 280 6.98 4.18 4.41
C VAL A 280 5.57 3.63 4.60
N ALA A 281 4.57 4.50 4.65
CA ALA A 281 3.16 4.10 4.67
C ALA A 281 2.73 3.47 3.33
N MET A 282 3.20 4.01 2.20
CA MET A 282 2.92 3.42 0.88
C MET A 282 3.68 2.10 0.68
N TYR A 283 4.91 1.98 1.20
CA TYR A 283 5.64 0.70 1.26
C TYR A 283 4.81 -0.37 1.98
N TRP A 284 4.36 -0.05 3.20
CA TRP A 284 3.57 -0.97 4.01
C TRP A 284 2.25 -1.36 3.32
N LEU A 285 1.51 -0.39 2.77
CA LEU A 285 0.29 -0.66 1.99
C LEU A 285 0.54 -1.53 0.76
N SER A 286 1.70 -1.36 0.10
CA SER A 286 2.08 -2.18 -1.05
C SER A 286 2.30 -3.63 -0.65
N LEU A 287 2.91 -3.88 0.51
CA LEU A 287 3.05 -5.25 1.04
C LEU A 287 1.71 -5.87 1.43
N VAL A 288 0.80 -5.10 2.03
CA VAL A 288 -0.57 -5.58 2.28
C VAL A 288 -1.25 -6.00 0.97
N LEU A 289 -1.22 -5.15 -0.06
CA LEU A 289 -1.76 -5.47 -1.38
C LEU A 289 -1.09 -6.69 -2.01
N LEU A 290 0.23 -6.82 -1.86
CA LEU A 290 1.01 -7.96 -2.34
C LEU A 290 0.55 -9.25 -1.68
N GLN A 291 0.38 -9.24 -0.36
CA GLN A 291 -0.01 -10.43 0.39
C GLN A 291 -1.41 -10.91 0.03
N ILE A 292 -2.33 -9.98 -0.22
CA ILE A 292 -3.67 -10.35 -0.70
C ILE A 292 -3.63 -10.92 -2.12
N MET A 293 -2.74 -10.38 -2.97
CA MET A 293 -2.53 -10.95 -4.29
C MET A 293 -1.89 -12.34 -4.19
N SER A 294 -0.92 -12.56 -3.29
CA SER A 294 -0.31 -13.86 -3.05
C SER A 294 -1.37 -14.89 -2.65
N PHE A 295 -2.24 -14.56 -1.69
CA PHE A 295 -3.37 -15.39 -1.32
C PHE A 295 -4.29 -15.69 -2.53
N SER A 296 -4.58 -14.68 -3.33
CA SER A 296 -5.42 -14.83 -4.54
C SER A 296 -4.79 -15.72 -5.61
N LEU A 297 -3.47 -15.65 -5.78
CA LEU A 297 -2.70 -16.46 -6.73
C LEU A 297 -2.63 -17.92 -6.26
N SER A 298 -2.36 -18.14 -4.98
CA SER A 298 -2.28 -19.48 -4.38
C SER A 298 -3.60 -20.25 -4.54
N GLU A 299 -4.74 -19.61 -4.25
CA GLU A 299 -6.07 -20.21 -4.47
C GLU A 299 -6.33 -20.51 -5.95
N PHE A 300 -5.96 -19.59 -6.85
CA PHE A 300 -6.08 -19.81 -8.30
C PHE A 300 -5.24 -21.01 -8.77
N GLN A 301 -4.01 -21.15 -8.26
CA GLN A 301 -3.14 -22.29 -8.58
C GLN A 301 -3.70 -23.60 -8.03
N LEU A 302 -4.24 -23.60 -6.81
CA LEU A 302 -4.88 -24.77 -6.22
C LEU A 302 -6.07 -25.26 -7.06
N HIS A 303 -6.98 -24.35 -7.45
CA HIS A 303 -8.10 -24.68 -8.31
C HIS A 303 -7.67 -25.23 -9.67
N ARG A 304 -6.62 -24.66 -10.29
CA ARG A 304 -6.08 -25.17 -11.55
C ARG A 304 -5.49 -26.57 -11.41
N ARG A 305 -4.76 -26.86 -10.34
CA ARG A 305 -4.23 -28.21 -10.08
C ARG A 305 -5.36 -29.22 -9.93
N ASN A 306 -6.41 -28.86 -9.19
CA ASN A 306 -7.56 -29.73 -8.97
C ASN A 306 -8.43 -29.96 -10.23
N ALA A 307 -8.37 -29.06 -11.22
CA ALA A 307 -9.11 -29.20 -12.48
C ALA A 307 -8.37 -30.01 -13.57
N VAL A 308 -7.09 -30.32 -13.34
CA VAL A 308 -6.25 -31.12 -14.27
C VAL A 308 -6.20 -32.60 -13.85
N VAL A 309 -6.70 -32.91 -12.64
CA VAL A 309 -6.93 -34.27 -12.12
C VAL A 309 -8.35 -34.70 -12.45
#